data_AF-A0A9D2Y1E1-F1
#
_entry.id   AF-A0A9D2Y1E1-F1
#
_cell.length_a   1.000
_cell.length_b   1.000
_cell.length_c   1.000
_cell.angle_alpha   90.00
_cell.angle_beta   90.00
_cell.angle_gamma   90.00
#
_symmetry.space_group_name_H-M   'P 1'
#
loop_
_entity.id
_entity.type
_entity.pdbx_description
1 polymer ?
#
loop_
_entity_poly.entity_id
_entity_poly.type
_entity_poly.pdbx_seq_one_letter_code
_entity_poly.pdbx_strand_id
1 'polypeptide(L)'
;MDLTEIRGLRLDVISEEGEHQDLSRGSTTMEMFNLASDRAGRTLQRFSVGTNESFRFEPCEDNSPSPTGAADGYGDDDEVFKKGEPEVSDIVSIRNRLQGKVAEMENFAGHLEEIFLTVEENFGRQEQLLEQHYNDVLQTLSQRYDERASELEEEKKSKLESLYSQLLACGQALGNSKELIETAQETYRSQDKRLFLKIFFSLLTRFETFVKEDVDLTLSTSLEFNTPLADLSDVTTMMESINIIPAPSAPVINPQMPNSATQTTLHVRWSLFSDDTVEFYELYYRPVLEDMPADGTGAPHESRVKVKETHCTVMDLLPNAQYELWVTATNTTGISPASEKALYVTVPSPPVIKQRGCSSCPEAALIRWESGNTNPVDSYTVELREMGSDGTESSITESIVAVPTCQCLIQLQTSRRYLISVRAVNVGGPSEKSEVVTVSTTGTFFHLLEDTAHPCLSISEDGFTIFYGDEELPISALALDDNTFTRCVAILGDLIPVRGRHYWEVEVDDETEFRIGVAYEDTERNSYLGANSSSWCMKHIRSPTRHKYEFLHNGQSPDLRITVYPARIGVALDYDGGTLSFFNANLGQHLHTFHCHFQNYVHPCFSLDSPGALTVHNGIQAPEYTLI
;
A
#
# COMPACT_ATOMS: atom_id res chain seq x y z
N MET A 1 6.93 18.03 67.08
CA MET A 1 7.85 16.93 67.36
C MET A 1 9.22 17.38 66.94
N ASP A 2 10.15 17.12 67.83
CA ASP A 2 11.48 17.70 67.98
C ASP A 2 12.53 16.91 67.17
N LEU A 3 13.77 17.44 67.14
CA LEU A 3 15.07 16.77 66.86
C LEU A 3 15.58 16.81 65.39
N THR A 4 16.49 17.73 65.03
CA THR A 4 17.99 17.65 65.10
C THR A 4 18.58 16.65 64.09
N GLU A 5 19.73 16.79 63.42
CA GLU A 5 20.95 17.62 63.45
C GLU A 5 21.70 17.28 62.11
N ILE A 6 22.22 18.21 61.29
CA ILE A 6 23.45 19.02 61.40
C ILE A 6 24.77 18.30 61.03
N ARG A 7 25.57 19.07 60.24
CA ARG A 7 27.04 19.11 60.00
C ARG A 7 27.58 18.24 58.87
N GLY A 8 28.52 18.74 58.05
CA GLY A 8 29.34 19.95 58.02
C GLY A 8 30.06 19.96 56.65
N LEU A 9 30.79 20.96 56.16
CA LEU A 9 31.54 22.11 56.68
C LEU A 9 31.54 23.13 55.52
N ARG A 10 31.04 24.37 55.68
CA ARG A 10 31.76 25.61 56.05
C ARG A 10 33.29 25.57 55.89
N LEU A 11 33.82 26.40 55.00
CA LEU A 11 34.59 27.62 55.30
C LEU A 11 35.37 28.03 54.03
N ASP A 12 35.60 29.27 53.66
CA ASP A 12 35.11 30.60 54.02
C ASP A 12 36.09 31.58 53.33
N VAL A 13 35.67 32.84 53.16
CA VAL A 13 36.50 34.07 53.05
C VAL A 13 37.32 34.27 51.74
N ILE A 14 37.58 35.47 51.19
CA ILE A 14 37.67 36.88 51.65
C ILE A 14 37.38 37.76 50.40
N SER A 15 36.39 38.64 50.39
CA SER A 15 36.26 40.02 50.94
C SER A 15 36.94 41.14 50.13
N GLU A 16 36.14 42.21 49.96
CA GLU A 16 36.49 43.65 50.06
C GLU A 16 37.36 44.26 48.94
N GLU A 17 37.24 45.51 48.49
CA GLU A 17 36.53 46.76 48.82
C GLU A 17 36.69 47.60 47.51
N GLY A 18 35.83 48.53 47.11
CA GLY A 18 35.61 49.81 47.78
C GLY A 18 35.08 50.85 46.77
N GLU A 19 34.05 51.55 47.23
CA GLU A 19 33.59 52.92 47.01
C GLU A 19 34.23 53.80 45.90
N HIS A 20 33.41 54.45 45.06
CA HIS A 20 32.89 55.80 45.32
C HIS A 20 32.03 56.34 44.14
N GLN A 21 30.93 57.00 44.51
CA GLN A 21 30.10 57.87 43.67
C GLN A 21 30.84 59.19 43.38
N ASP A 22 30.67 59.79 42.18
CA ASP A 22 30.04 61.12 42.09
C ASP A 22 29.68 61.57 40.67
N LEU A 23 28.68 62.46 40.63
CA LEU A 23 27.92 63.01 39.50
C LEU A 23 28.69 63.92 38.54
N SER A 24 28.31 63.95 37.25
CA SER A 24 28.19 65.21 36.49
C SER A 24 27.27 65.12 35.26
N ARG A 25 26.53 66.19 35.02
CA ARG A 25 25.57 66.44 33.92
C ARG A 25 26.32 66.69 32.61
N GLY A 26 25.76 66.26 31.48
CA GLY A 26 26.17 66.70 30.14
C GLY A 26 25.12 66.35 29.10
N SER A 27 24.60 67.37 28.43
CA SER A 27 23.52 67.33 27.44
C SER A 27 24.07 67.23 26.01
N THR A 28 23.20 66.76 25.10
CA THR A 28 23.17 67.02 23.65
C THR A 28 24.15 66.26 22.75
N THR A 29 23.57 65.51 21.78
CA THR A 29 23.78 65.49 20.31
C THR A 29 23.82 64.05 19.79
N MET A 30 22.77 63.66 19.07
CA MET A 30 22.71 62.43 18.29
C MET A 30 23.21 62.76 16.89
N GLU A 31 24.51 62.57 16.64
CA GLU A 31 25.07 62.51 15.29
C GLU A 31 25.09 61.06 14.82
N MET A 32 24.61 60.85 13.59
CA MET A 32 24.71 59.59 12.86
C MET A 32 26.17 59.15 12.75
N PHE A 33 26.46 57.93 13.22
CA PHE A 33 27.66 57.22 12.83
C PHE A 33 27.29 55.90 12.15
N ASN A 34 27.65 55.82 10.86
CA ASN A 34 27.82 54.60 10.11
C ASN A 34 28.65 53.59 10.92
N LEU A 35 28.03 52.48 11.32
CA LEU A 35 28.79 51.27 11.68
C LEU A 35 28.89 50.37 10.45
N ALA A 36 29.95 50.58 9.68
CA ALA A 36 30.73 49.44 9.21
C ALA A 36 31.36 48.81 10.47
N SER A 37 30.98 47.57 10.79
CA SER A 37 31.64 46.79 11.82
C SER A 37 32.16 45.49 11.23
N ASP A 38 33.46 45.51 11.03
CA ASP A 38 34.35 44.38 10.93
C ASP A 38 34.10 43.42 12.10
N ARG A 39 33.70 42.18 11.81
CA ARG A 39 33.73 41.08 12.77
C ARG A 39 34.20 39.80 12.09
N ALA A 40 35.48 39.78 11.77
CA ALA A 40 36.23 38.55 11.70
C ALA A 40 36.17 37.81 13.06
N GLY A 41 35.91 36.50 13.00
CA GLY A 41 36.38 35.56 14.02
C GLY A 41 35.34 35.07 15.03
N ARG A 42 34.39 34.24 14.58
CA ARG A 42 33.98 33.00 15.27
C ARG A 42 33.27 32.09 14.28
N THR A 43 34.07 31.20 13.69
CA THR A 43 33.67 30.15 12.76
C THR A 43 32.75 29.16 13.47
N LEU A 44 31.44 29.28 13.26
CA LEU A 44 30.52 28.15 13.40
C LEU A 44 30.54 27.43 12.05
N GLN A 45 31.02 26.20 12.09
CA GLN A 45 31.30 25.36 10.94
C GLN A 45 29.97 25.05 10.22
N ARG A 46 29.70 25.83 9.16
CA ARG A 46 28.62 25.61 8.21
C ARG A 46 28.88 24.26 7.54
N PHE A 47 28.00 23.28 7.74
CA PHE A 47 27.97 22.09 6.87
C PHE A 47 27.45 22.55 5.51
N SER A 48 28.35 23.10 4.71
CA SER A 48 28.14 23.32 3.29
C SER A 48 28.32 21.95 2.63
N VAL A 49 27.25 21.18 2.47
CA VAL A 49 27.27 20.08 1.52
C VAL A 49 27.30 20.75 0.14
N GLY A 50 28.45 20.67 -0.52
CA GLY A 50 28.61 21.18 -1.87
C GLY A 50 27.64 20.44 -2.79
N THR A 51 26.60 21.13 -3.24
CA THR A 51 25.75 20.72 -4.34
C THR A 51 26.53 20.84 -5.64
N ASN A 52 27.50 19.94 -5.86
CA ASN A 52 28.16 19.77 -7.14
C ASN A 52 28.87 18.41 -7.30
N GLU A 53 28.41 17.38 -6.61
CA GLU A 53 28.65 16.00 -7.02
C GLU A 53 27.31 15.40 -7.41
N SER A 54 27.00 15.50 -8.71
CA SER A 54 26.05 14.60 -9.36
C SER A 54 26.49 13.17 -9.02
N PHE A 55 25.72 12.46 -8.19
CA PHE A 55 25.85 11.02 -8.03
C PHE A 55 25.36 10.35 -9.32
N ARG A 56 26.17 10.48 -10.36
CA ARG A 56 25.98 9.74 -11.62
C ARG A 56 26.54 8.35 -11.39
N PHE A 57 25.68 7.40 -11.05
CA PHE A 57 26.04 6.00 -11.16
C PHE A 57 26.13 5.66 -12.64
N GLU A 58 27.34 5.40 -13.13
CA GLU A 58 27.52 4.89 -14.49
C GLU A 58 26.89 3.50 -14.61
N PRO A 59 26.15 3.21 -15.69
CA PRO A 59 25.61 1.89 -15.92
C PRO A 59 26.78 0.91 -16.08
N CYS A 60 26.76 -0.19 -15.33
CA CYS A 60 27.76 -1.24 -15.42
C CYS A 60 27.75 -1.83 -16.84
N GLU A 61 28.81 -1.62 -17.62
CA GLU A 61 28.94 -2.15 -18.98
C GLU A 61 28.92 -3.69 -18.98
N ASP A 62 28.04 -4.26 -19.80
CA ASP A 62 27.93 -5.69 -20.10
C ASP A 62 29.20 -6.19 -20.82
N ASN A 63 30.21 -6.61 -20.05
CA ASN A 63 31.36 -7.33 -20.61
C ASN A 63 31.01 -8.82 -20.78
N SER A 64 30.50 -9.15 -21.97
CA SER A 64 30.49 -10.53 -22.48
C SER A 64 31.92 -10.95 -22.89
N PRO A 65 32.43 -12.12 -22.46
CA PRO A 65 33.75 -12.56 -22.91
C PRO A 65 33.65 -13.23 -24.29
N SER A 66 34.37 -12.70 -25.26
CA SER A 66 34.62 -13.36 -26.55
C SER A 66 35.78 -14.38 -26.42
N PRO A 67 35.79 -15.46 -27.23
CA PRO A 67 36.75 -16.56 -27.06
C PRO A 67 38.02 -16.31 -27.89
N THR A 68 39.18 -16.44 -27.25
CA THR A 68 40.47 -16.54 -27.96
C THR A 68 41.31 -17.63 -27.32
N GLY A 69 41.65 -18.65 -28.11
CA GLY A 69 42.38 -19.83 -27.67
C GLY A 69 43.90 -19.65 -27.64
N ALA A 70 44.56 -20.60 -27.00
CA ALA A 70 45.87 -21.11 -27.37
C ALA A 70 46.10 -22.45 -26.64
N ALA A 71 46.82 -23.34 -27.32
CA ALA A 71 46.97 -24.75 -27.04
C ALA A 71 48.13 -25.10 -26.08
N ASP A 72 48.09 -26.37 -25.66
CA ASP A 72 49.18 -27.28 -25.28
C ASP A 72 49.79 -27.22 -23.87
N GLY A 73 49.77 -28.39 -23.20
CA GLY A 73 50.68 -28.73 -22.09
C GLY A 73 50.16 -29.81 -21.14
N TYR A 74 50.61 -31.05 -21.34
CA TYR A 74 50.42 -32.24 -20.50
C TYR A 74 50.78 -32.04 -19.02
N GLY A 75 50.05 -32.71 -18.12
CA GLY A 75 50.45 -32.95 -16.73
C GLY A 75 49.32 -33.57 -15.90
N ASP A 76 49.42 -34.89 -15.70
CA ASP A 76 48.62 -35.71 -14.79
C ASP A 76 48.90 -35.33 -13.31
N ASP A 77 48.01 -35.77 -12.41
CA ASP A 77 48.00 -35.57 -10.94
C ASP A 77 47.31 -34.31 -10.41
N ASP A 78 46.01 -34.42 -10.13
CA ASP A 78 45.46 -34.23 -8.77
C ASP A 78 43.94 -34.54 -8.76
N GLU A 79 43.61 -35.80 -8.49
CA GLU A 79 42.37 -36.10 -7.76
C GLU A 79 42.53 -35.55 -6.34
N VAL A 80 41.79 -34.48 -6.01
CA VAL A 80 41.18 -34.16 -4.70
C VAL A 80 40.73 -32.70 -4.76
N PHE A 81 39.50 -32.42 -4.31
CA PHE A 81 38.74 -31.15 -4.38
C PHE A 81 37.78 -30.95 -5.58
N LYS A 82 36.85 -31.89 -5.77
CA LYS A 82 35.48 -31.54 -6.21
C LYS A 82 34.57 -31.45 -4.99
N LYS A 83 34.58 -30.30 -4.31
CA LYS A 83 33.56 -29.97 -3.31
C LYS A 83 33.29 -28.47 -3.32
N GLY A 84 32.14 -28.10 -3.87
CA GLY A 84 31.53 -26.78 -3.71
C GLY A 84 31.76 -25.79 -4.84
N GLU A 85 31.22 -26.04 -6.03
CA GLU A 85 30.76 -24.95 -6.88
C GLU A 85 29.31 -24.66 -6.50
N PRO A 86 28.97 -23.50 -5.88
CA PRO A 86 27.59 -23.05 -5.84
C PRO A 86 27.15 -22.77 -7.27
N GLU A 87 26.01 -23.32 -7.65
CA GLU A 87 25.48 -23.24 -9.01
C GLU A 87 25.47 -21.78 -9.47
N VAL A 88 25.99 -21.50 -10.66
CA VAL A 88 25.97 -20.16 -11.29
C VAL A 88 24.54 -19.56 -11.29
N SER A 89 23.53 -20.43 -11.25
CA SER A 89 22.11 -20.12 -11.00
C SER A 89 21.85 -19.33 -9.71
N ASP A 90 22.47 -19.73 -8.59
CA ASP A 90 22.31 -19.06 -7.29
C ASP A 90 22.95 -17.67 -7.30
N ILE A 91 24.10 -17.54 -7.94
CA ILE A 91 24.78 -16.24 -8.09
C ILE A 91 23.96 -15.31 -8.98
N VAL A 92 23.35 -15.83 -10.06
CA VAL A 92 22.46 -15.07 -10.94
C VAL A 92 21.20 -14.63 -10.21
N SER A 93 20.60 -15.49 -9.38
CA SER A 93 19.40 -15.16 -8.60
C SER A 93 19.69 -14.11 -7.51
N ILE A 94 20.83 -14.23 -6.82
CA ILE A 94 21.30 -13.25 -5.83
C ILE A 94 21.58 -11.91 -6.52
N ARG A 95 22.25 -11.91 -7.67
CA ARG A 95 22.52 -10.70 -8.46
C ARG A 95 21.22 -10.01 -8.88
N ASN A 96 20.23 -10.74 -9.39
CA ASN A 96 18.96 -10.17 -9.80
C ASN A 96 18.20 -9.58 -8.60
N ARG A 97 18.24 -10.24 -7.43
CA ARG A 97 17.68 -9.71 -6.17
C ARG A 97 18.40 -8.44 -5.72
N LEU A 98 19.72 -8.40 -5.84
CA LEU A 98 20.52 -7.22 -5.48
C LEU A 98 20.20 -6.06 -6.42
N GLN A 99 20.07 -6.32 -7.72
CA GLN A 99 19.73 -5.32 -8.73
C GLN A 99 18.33 -4.76 -8.52
N GLY A 100 17.35 -5.60 -8.15
CA GLY A 100 16.02 -5.15 -7.73
C GLY A 100 16.07 -4.22 -6.51
N LYS A 101 16.87 -4.59 -5.49
CA LYS A 101 17.07 -3.74 -4.30
C LYS A 101 17.77 -2.41 -4.61
N VAL A 102 18.72 -2.41 -5.55
CA VAL A 102 19.39 -1.17 -5.99
C VAL A 102 18.38 -0.26 -6.69
N ALA A 103 17.55 -0.79 -7.58
CA ALA A 103 16.51 -0.01 -8.25
C ALA A 103 15.47 0.58 -7.27
N GLU A 104 15.07 -0.19 -6.24
CA GLU A 104 14.20 0.33 -5.16
C GLU A 104 14.88 1.45 -4.37
N MET A 105 16.17 1.31 -4.08
CA MET A 105 16.94 2.30 -3.33
C MET A 105 17.20 3.57 -4.15
N GLU A 106 17.45 3.46 -5.45
CA GLU A 106 17.55 4.58 -6.39
C GLU A 106 16.22 5.32 -6.51
N ASN A 107 15.11 4.58 -6.60
CA ASN A 107 13.79 5.18 -6.64
C ASN A 107 13.48 5.93 -5.33
N PHE A 108 13.79 5.33 -4.19
CA PHE A 108 13.64 5.98 -2.89
C PHE A 108 14.54 7.22 -2.73
N ALA A 109 15.77 7.16 -3.24
CA ALA A 109 16.68 8.32 -3.25
C ALA A 109 16.13 9.46 -4.12
N GLY A 110 15.54 9.15 -5.29
CA GLY A 110 14.86 10.13 -6.12
C GLY A 110 13.67 10.79 -5.43
N HIS A 111 12.84 10.00 -4.73
CA HIS A 111 11.74 10.55 -3.92
C HIS A 111 12.25 11.46 -2.79
N LEU A 112 13.35 11.08 -2.12
CA LEU A 112 13.96 11.93 -1.09
C LEU A 112 14.52 13.24 -1.66
N GLU A 113 15.08 13.23 -2.86
CA GLU A 113 15.56 14.43 -3.54
C GLU A 113 14.40 15.37 -3.88
N GLU A 114 13.28 14.84 -4.38
CA GLU A 114 12.07 15.62 -4.65
C GLU A 114 11.48 16.23 -3.37
N ILE A 115 11.44 15.46 -2.27
CA ILE A 115 11.03 15.96 -0.94
C ILE A 115 11.98 17.07 -0.49
N PHE A 116 13.29 16.89 -0.64
CA PHE A 116 14.27 17.89 -0.24
C PHE A 116 14.12 19.21 -1.02
N LEU A 117 13.96 19.13 -2.35
CA LEU A 117 13.72 20.30 -3.19
C LEU A 117 12.44 21.04 -2.78
N THR A 118 11.38 20.29 -2.48
CA THR A 118 10.10 20.85 -2.02
C THR A 118 10.23 21.54 -0.67
N VAL A 119 10.98 20.94 0.28
CA VAL A 119 11.23 21.55 1.60
C VAL A 119 12.06 22.83 1.47
N GLU A 120 13.11 22.84 0.64
CA GLU A 120 13.91 24.03 0.35
C GLU A 120 13.07 25.14 -0.30
N GLU A 121 12.22 24.82 -1.27
CA GLU A 121 11.32 25.79 -1.91
C GLU A 121 10.31 26.36 -0.92
N ASN A 122 9.71 25.51 -0.07
CA ASN A 122 8.80 25.94 0.99
C ASN A 122 9.49 26.85 2.02
N PHE A 123 10.71 26.51 2.43
CA PHE A 123 11.51 27.32 3.33
C PHE A 123 11.82 28.68 2.70
N GLY A 124 12.26 28.70 1.44
CA GLY A 124 12.53 29.93 0.70
C GLY A 124 11.29 30.83 0.55
N ARG A 125 10.11 30.24 0.27
CA ARG A 125 8.85 30.98 0.22
C ARG A 125 8.46 31.58 1.57
N GLN A 126 8.65 30.84 2.66
CA GLN A 126 8.34 31.30 4.00
C GLN A 126 9.30 32.41 4.46
N GLU A 127 10.58 32.30 4.12
CA GLU A 127 11.58 33.33 4.36
C GLU A 127 11.25 34.63 3.61
N GLN A 128 10.91 34.54 2.31
CA GLN A 128 10.51 35.70 1.51
C GLN A 128 9.25 36.38 2.06
N LEU A 129 8.26 35.61 2.50
CA LEU A 129 7.03 36.15 3.08
C LEU A 129 7.32 36.87 4.40
N LEU A 130 8.19 36.30 5.24
CA LEU A 130 8.62 36.93 6.48
C LEU A 130 9.42 38.22 6.22
N GLU A 131 10.32 38.19 5.23
CA GLU A 131 11.12 39.34 4.81
C GLU A 131 10.23 40.46 4.26
N GLN A 132 9.29 40.14 3.37
CA GLN A 132 8.33 41.11 2.83
C GLN A 132 7.52 41.75 3.96
N HIS A 133 7.00 40.95 4.89
CA HIS A 133 6.18 41.46 5.98
C HIS A 133 7.00 42.32 6.98
N TYR A 134 8.26 41.96 7.26
CA TYR A 134 9.15 42.81 8.06
C TYR A 134 9.45 44.14 7.37
N ASN A 135 9.67 44.11 6.06
CA ASN A 135 9.88 45.32 5.27
C ASN A 135 8.64 46.22 5.28
N ASP A 136 7.43 45.65 5.17
CA ASP A 136 6.17 46.40 5.24
C ASP A 136 5.99 47.09 6.61
N VAL A 137 6.31 46.40 7.72
CA VAL A 137 6.28 46.98 9.07
C VAL A 137 7.31 48.09 9.22
N LEU A 138 8.55 47.86 8.76
CA LEU A 138 9.62 48.87 8.80
C LEU A 138 9.27 50.10 7.96
N GLN A 139 8.70 49.91 6.77
CA GLN A 139 8.26 51.00 5.90
C GLN A 139 7.14 51.81 6.55
N THR A 140 6.15 51.14 7.14
CA THR A 140 5.05 51.79 7.85
C THR A 140 5.57 52.61 9.04
N LEU A 141 6.50 52.06 9.83
CA LEU A 141 7.14 52.78 10.94
C LEU A 141 7.95 53.99 10.45
N SER A 142 8.73 53.84 9.37
CA SER A 142 9.49 54.93 8.77
C SER A 142 8.59 56.06 8.30
N GLN A 143 7.51 55.72 7.59
CA GLN A 143 6.55 56.71 7.10
C GLN A 143 5.91 57.49 8.25
N ARG A 144 5.49 56.80 9.32
CA ARG A 144 4.92 57.45 10.51
C ARG A 144 5.93 58.36 11.21
N TYR A 145 7.21 57.97 11.25
CA TYR A 145 8.27 58.81 11.78
C TYR A 145 8.43 60.10 10.96
N ASP A 146 8.48 59.99 9.63
CA ASP A 146 8.65 61.13 8.72
C ASP A 146 7.45 62.09 8.78
N GLU A 147 6.22 61.56 8.79
CA GLU A 147 4.99 62.35 8.96
C GLU A 147 5.03 63.16 10.27
N ARG A 148 5.39 62.50 11.39
CA ARG A 148 5.46 63.15 12.70
C ARG A 148 6.60 64.17 12.80
N ALA A 149 7.74 63.88 12.19
CA ALA A 149 8.87 64.80 12.12
C ALA A 149 8.48 66.07 11.35
N SER A 150 7.77 65.91 10.22
CA SER A 150 7.26 67.02 9.41
C SER A 150 6.22 67.85 10.17
N GLU A 151 5.25 67.23 10.83
CA GLU A 151 4.26 67.93 11.67
C GLU A 151 4.94 68.77 12.75
N LEU A 152 5.95 68.21 13.43
CA LEU A 152 6.69 68.90 14.47
C LEU A 152 7.53 70.05 13.91
N GLU A 153 8.13 69.88 12.73
CA GLU A 153 8.88 70.93 12.04
C GLU A 153 7.97 72.09 11.62
N GLU A 154 6.76 71.79 11.14
CA GLU A 154 5.77 72.79 10.78
C GLU A 154 5.24 73.54 12.02
N GLU A 155 4.98 72.85 13.13
CA GLU A 155 4.62 73.48 14.41
C GLU A 155 5.75 74.40 14.90
N LYS A 156 7.01 73.93 14.85
CA LYS A 156 8.19 74.74 15.18
C LYS A 156 8.27 75.99 14.32
N LYS A 157 8.09 75.86 13.00
CA LYS A 157 8.12 76.99 12.06
C LYS A 157 7.03 78.00 12.38
N SER A 158 5.80 77.55 12.55
CA SER A 158 4.65 78.40 12.88
C SER A 158 4.88 79.18 14.19
N LYS A 159 5.38 78.51 15.24
CA LYS A 159 5.74 79.17 16.49
C LYS A 159 6.86 80.20 16.33
N LEU A 160 7.90 79.88 15.56
CA LEU A 160 9.01 80.82 15.28
C LEU A 160 8.53 82.04 14.48
N GLU A 161 7.67 81.86 13.49
CA GLU A 161 7.09 82.97 12.71
C GLU A 161 6.22 83.89 13.57
N SER A 162 5.45 83.31 14.50
CA SER A 162 4.66 84.06 15.49
C SER A 162 5.56 84.89 16.41
N LEU A 163 6.62 84.30 16.97
CA LEU A 163 7.59 85.00 17.81
C LEU A 163 8.33 86.10 17.04
N TYR A 164 8.72 85.84 15.79
CA TYR A 164 9.38 86.82 14.95
C TYR A 164 8.45 88.01 14.65
N SER A 165 7.17 87.75 14.39
CA SER A 165 6.16 88.80 14.16
C SER A 165 5.95 89.68 15.39
N GLN A 166 5.89 89.08 16.59
CA GLN A 166 5.84 89.83 17.87
C GLN A 166 7.09 90.70 18.07
N LEU A 167 8.28 90.15 17.81
CA LEU A 167 9.53 90.90 17.92
C LEU A 167 9.55 92.10 16.96
N LEU A 168 9.07 91.91 15.74
CA LEU A 168 9.03 92.95 14.72
C LEU A 168 8.04 94.07 15.09
N ALA A 169 6.87 93.71 15.61
CA ALA A 169 5.90 94.66 16.15
C ALA A 169 6.48 95.45 17.34
N CYS A 170 7.16 94.78 18.28
CA CYS A 170 7.84 95.43 19.40
C CYS A 170 8.95 96.38 18.91
N GLY A 171 9.72 95.97 17.90
CA GLY A 171 10.75 96.80 17.28
C GLY A 171 10.19 98.05 16.60
N GLN A 172 9.05 97.94 15.92
CA GLN A 172 8.34 99.07 15.33
C GLN A 172 7.82 100.03 16.40
N ALA A 173 7.21 99.52 17.48
CA ALA A 173 6.76 100.32 18.61
C ALA A 173 7.94 101.08 19.27
N LEU A 174 9.08 100.40 19.47
CA LEU A 174 10.30 101.01 19.98
C LEU A 174 10.84 102.10 19.03
N GLY A 175 10.86 101.85 17.72
CA GLY A 175 11.27 102.82 16.70
C GLY A 175 10.40 104.08 16.71
N ASN A 176 9.07 103.90 16.74
CA ASN A 176 8.10 104.99 16.84
C ASN A 176 8.30 105.80 18.13
N SER A 177 8.54 105.12 19.26
CA SER A 177 8.81 105.77 20.55
C SER A 177 10.08 106.63 20.50
N LYS A 178 11.13 106.14 19.84
CA LYS A 178 12.40 106.86 19.67
C LYS A 178 12.24 108.10 18.79
N GLU A 179 11.52 107.98 17.67
CA GLU A 179 11.21 109.12 16.79
C GLU A 179 10.40 110.20 17.54
N LEU A 180 9.40 109.79 18.32
CA LEU A 180 8.62 110.68 19.19
C LEU A 180 9.50 111.43 20.21
N ILE A 181 10.47 110.74 20.82
CA ILE A 181 11.42 111.34 21.77
C ILE A 181 12.36 112.32 21.06
N GLU A 182 12.93 111.94 19.91
CA GLU A 182 13.85 112.80 19.14
C GLU A 182 13.14 114.06 18.63
N THR A 183 11.93 113.92 18.09
CA THR A 183 11.13 115.07 17.65
C THR A 183 10.73 115.98 18.81
N ALA A 184 10.43 115.42 19.99
CA ALA A 184 10.16 116.23 21.18
C ALA A 184 11.39 117.02 21.63
N GLN A 185 12.57 116.38 21.62
CA GLN A 185 13.84 117.03 21.96
C GLN A 185 14.23 118.14 20.98
N GLU A 186 14.04 117.91 19.68
CA GLU A 186 14.33 118.92 18.65
C GLU A 186 13.35 120.10 18.73
N THR A 187 12.08 119.84 18.99
CA THR A 187 11.08 120.90 19.22
C THR A 187 11.48 121.76 20.42
N TYR A 188 11.98 121.18 21.50
CA TYR A 188 12.48 121.91 22.67
C TYR A 188 13.68 122.83 22.37
N ARG A 189 14.52 122.47 21.39
CA ARG A 189 15.68 123.29 20.96
C ARG A 189 15.32 124.45 20.04
N SER A 190 14.11 124.50 19.50
CA SER A 190 13.70 125.54 18.56
C SER A 190 13.58 126.92 19.24
N GLN A 191 14.18 127.97 18.65
CA GLN A 191 14.16 129.34 19.18
C GLN A 191 12.92 130.16 18.74
N ASP A 192 12.14 129.67 17.77
CA ASP A 192 10.94 130.34 17.25
C ASP A 192 9.68 129.91 18.01
N LYS A 193 9.16 130.82 18.85
CA LYS A 193 7.99 130.59 19.72
C LYS A 193 6.69 130.26 18.96
N ARG A 194 6.53 130.70 17.71
CA ARG A 194 5.32 130.41 16.91
C ARG A 194 5.38 129.03 16.27
N LEU A 195 6.54 128.64 15.75
CA LEU A 195 6.76 127.28 15.22
C LEU A 195 6.72 126.25 16.34
N PHE A 196 7.30 126.57 17.49
CA PHE A 196 7.28 125.74 18.70
C PHE A 196 5.85 125.35 19.11
N LEU A 197 4.95 126.33 19.26
CA LEU A 197 3.57 126.06 19.69
C LEU A 197 2.79 125.20 18.67
N LYS A 198 2.99 125.44 17.37
CA LYS A 198 2.30 124.68 16.33
C LYS A 198 2.77 123.22 16.27
N ILE A 199 4.07 122.98 16.40
CA ILE A 199 4.65 121.63 16.43
C ILE A 199 4.30 120.93 17.74
N PHE A 200 4.36 121.64 18.87
CA PHE A 200 4.06 121.11 20.20
C PHE A 200 2.66 120.50 20.31
N PHE A 201 1.61 121.19 19.84
CA PHE A 201 0.25 120.62 19.86
C PHE A 201 0.11 119.39 18.97
N SER A 202 0.80 119.34 17.82
CA SER A 202 0.84 118.16 16.95
C SER A 202 1.65 117.00 17.55
N LEU A 203 2.64 117.31 18.37
CA LEU A 203 3.47 116.33 19.08
C LEU A 203 2.71 115.78 20.29
N LEU A 204 2.01 116.64 21.02
CA LEU A 204 1.16 116.27 22.16
C LEU A 204 0.03 115.32 21.73
N THR A 205 -0.62 115.58 20.58
CA THR A 205 -1.63 114.65 20.04
C THR A 205 -1.01 113.31 19.61
N ARG A 206 0.17 113.29 18.97
CA ARG A 206 0.90 112.05 18.66
C ARG A 206 1.31 111.28 19.94
N PHE A 207 1.69 111.99 20.98
CA PHE A 207 2.05 111.42 22.28
C PHE A 207 0.84 110.81 22.98
N GLU A 208 -0.29 111.52 23.02
CA GLU A 208 -1.54 111.02 23.58
C GLU A 208 -2.09 109.80 22.83
N THR A 209 -1.91 109.73 21.49
CA THR A 209 -2.28 108.54 20.72
C THR A 209 -1.36 107.35 21.01
N PHE A 210 -0.04 107.56 21.16
CA PHE A 210 0.90 106.49 21.48
C PHE A 210 0.71 105.96 22.90
N VAL A 211 0.44 106.84 23.88
CA VAL A 211 0.16 106.43 25.27
C VAL A 211 -1.18 105.70 25.41
N LYS A 212 -2.11 105.87 24.46
CA LYS A 212 -3.36 105.10 24.39
C LYS A 212 -3.21 103.76 23.68
N GLU A 213 -2.14 103.54 22.91
CA GLU A 213 -1.79 102.23 22.36
C GLU A 213 -1.13 101.40 23.47
N ASP A 214 -1.90 100.50 24.08
CA ASP A 214 -1.38 99.57 25.08
C ASP A 214 -0.52 98.52 24.36
N VAL A 215 0.80 98.64 24.46
CA VAL A 215 1.73 97.65 23.89
C VAL A 215 1.79 96.48 24.87
N ASP A 216 1.00 95.44 24.60
CA ASP A 216 1.02 94.21 25.38
C ASP A 216 2.37 93.50 25.21
N LEU A 217 3.16 93.43 26.28
CA LEU A 217 4.49 92.82 26.33
C LEU A 217 4.43 91.35 26.79
N THR A 218 3.25 90.75 26.86
CA THR A 218 3.10 89.34 27.25
C THR A 218 3.36 88.39 26.09
N LEU A 219 4.14 87.33 26.34
CA LEU A 219 4.46 86.31 25.35
C LEU A 219 3.17 85.55 24.99
N SER A 220 2.67 85.72 23.76
CA SER A 220 1.40 85.11 23.35
C SER A 220 1.53 83.67 22.85
N THR A 221 2.76 83.16 22.71
CA THR A 221 3.04 81.86 22.07
C THR A 221 3.51 80.84 23.11
N SER A 222 2.85 79.68 23.18
CA SER A 222 3.21 78.59 24.09
C SER A 222 4.53 77.91 23.68
N LEU A 223 5.39 77.65 24.68
CA LEU A 223 6.71 77.03 24.51
C LEU A 223 6.67 75.49 24.48
N GLU A 224 5.55 74.88 24.86
CA GLU A 224 5.40 73.41 24.93
C GLU A 224 4.89 72.84 23.60
N PHE A 225 5.51 71.77 23.12
CA PHE A 225 5.02 71.00 21.97
C PHE A 225 4.01 69.97 22.42
N ASN A 226 2.90 69.84 21.69
CA ASN A 226 1.92 68.78 21.97
C ASN A 226 2.36 67.49 21.28
N THR A 227 2.91 66.54 22.05
CA THR A 227 3.12 65.17 21.58
C THR A 227 1.98 64.28 22.05
N PRO A 228 0.90 64.08 21.27
CA PRO A 228 -0.10 63.08 21.62
C PRO A 228 0.52 61.68 21.61
N LEU A 229 0.14 60.83 22.57
CA LEU A 229 0.55 59.42 22.64
C LEU A 229 0.31 58.76 21.28
N ALA A 230 1.32 58.11 20.70
CA ALA A 230 1.18 57.41 19.43
C ALA A 230 0.23 56.22 19.59
N ASP A 231 -0.83 56.17 18.78
CA ASP A 231 -1.66 54.99 18.61
C ASP A 231 -0.94 54.04 17.65
N LEU A 232 -0.34 52.98 18.21
CA LEU A 232 0.38 51.95 17.46
C LEU A 232 -0.49 50.70 17.21
N SER A 233 -1.82 50.82 17.31
CA SER A 233 -2.78 49.71 17.11
C SER A 233 -2.57 48.96 15.79
N ASP A 234 -2.33 49.68 14.69
CA ASP A 234 -2.01 49.10 13.38
C ASP A 234 -0.73 48.23 13.41
N VAL A 235 0.31 48.66 14.13
CA VAL A 235 1.57 47.91 14.24
C VAL A 235 1.38 46.68 15.12
N THR A 236 0.61 46.79 16.22
CA THR A 236 0.26 45.62 17.05
C THR A 236 -0.59 44.60 16.30
N THR A 237 -1.54 45.03 15.48
CA THR A 237 -2.37 44.11 14.68
C THR A 237 -1.56 43.43 13.57
N MET A 238 -0.63 44.16 12.93
CA MET A 238 0.35 43.56 12.00
C MET A 238 1.32 42.61 12.72
N MET A 239 1.59 42.81 14.01
CA MET A 239 2.48 41.93 14.77
C MET A 239 1.75 40.68 15.29
N GLU A 240 0.44 40.76 15.52
CA GLU A 240 -0.42 39.64 15.91
C GLU A 240 -0.73 38.69 14.73
N SER A 241 -0.77 39.17 13.49
CA SER A 241 -0.95 38.34 12.29
C SER A 241 0.21 37.37 12.03
N ILE A 242 1.37 37.58 12.66
CA ILE A 242 2.57 36.73 12.56
C ILE A 242 2.34 35.34 13.20
N ASN A 243 1.37 35.19 14.10
CA ASN A 243 1.09 33.93 14.81
C ASN A 243 -0.03 33.08 14.18
N ILE A 244 -0.53 33.43 13.00
CA ILE A 244 -1.60 32.66 12.36
C ILE A 244 -0.98 31.46 11.65
N ILE A 245 -0.95 30.32 12.34
CA ILE A 245 -0.62 29.01 11.74
C ILE A 245 -1.63 28.77 10.60
N PRO A 246 -1.21 28.59 9.33
CA PRO A 246 -2.14 28.33 8.24
C PRO A 246 -2.84 26.97 8.41
N ALA A 247 -3.96 26.75 7.72
CA ALA A 247 -4.59 25.43 7.69
C ALA A 247 -3.62 24.40 7.06
N PRO A 248 -3.66 23.12 7.47
CA PRO A 248 -2.71 22.13 6.99
C PRO A 248 -2.90 21.85 5.50
N SER A 249 -1.81 21.44 4.85
CA SER A 249 -1.80 20.92 3.50
C SER A 249 -2.52 19.56 3.42
N ALA A 250 -3.00 19.21 2.23
CA ALA A 250 -3.64 17.92 2.00
C ALA A 250 -2.63 16.79 2.27
N PRO A 251 -2.95 15.80 3.14
CA PRO A 251 -2.07 14.65 3.33
C PRO A 251 -2.06 13.76 2.08
N VAL A 252 -1.06 12.91 1.96
CA VAL A 252 -0.93 11.94 0.86
C VAL A 252 -0.99 10.53 1.41
N ILE A 253 -1.97 9.75 0.98
CA ILE A 253 -2.04 8.32 1.32
C ILE A 253 -0.98 7.58 0.51
N ASN A 254 -0.17 6.80 1.20
CA ASN A 254 0.87 5.99 0.59
C ASN A 254 0.24 4.80 -0.15
N PRO A 255 0.85 4.28 -1.23
CA PRO A 255 0.39 3.06 -1.86
C PRO A 255 0.33 1.88 -0.86
N GLN A 256 -0.64 0.98 -1.05
CA GLN A 256 -0.73 -0.24 -0.25
C GLN A 256 0.56 -1.05 -0.43
N MET A 257 1.25 -1.34 0.68
CA MET A 257 2.42 -2.21 0.63
C MET A 257 1.98 -3.67 0.51
N PRO A 258 2.73 -4.53 -0.21
CA PRO A 258 2.45 -5.96 -0.25
C PRO A 258 2.45 -6.55 1.17
N ASN A 259 1.50 -7.44 1.46
CA ASN A 259 1.34 -8.10 2.76
C ASN A 259 1.04 -7.15 3.93
N SER A 260 0.55 -5.94 3.67
CA SER A 260 0.15 -4.98 4.72
C SER A 260 -1.32 -5.08 5.11
N ALA A 261 -2.08 -5.99 4.51
CA ALA A 261 -3.48 -6.22 4.84
C ALA A 261 -3.68 -7.59 5.48
N THR A 262 -4.81 -7.75 6.16
CA THR A 262 -5.34 -9.07 6.52
C THR A 262 -6.68 -9.28 5.83
N GLN A 263 -7.34 -10.40 6.12
CA GLN A 263 -8.64 -10.71 5.56
C GLN A 263 -9.72 -9.68 5.96
N THR A 264 -9.58 -9.04 7.12
CA THR A 264 -10.58 -8.10 7.67
C THR A 264 -10.00 -6.76 8.08
N THR A 265 -8.70 -6.53 7.83
CA THR A 265 -8.03 -5.30 8.23
C THR A 265 -7.17 -4.70 7.13
N LEU A 266 -7.09 -3.38 7.11
CA LEU A 266 -6.20 -2.59 6.25
C LEU A 266 -5.33 -1.69 7.11
N HIS A 267 -4.01 -1.80 6.93
CA HIS A 267 -3.06 -0.85 7.51
C HIS A 267 -2.77 0.27 6.50
N VAL A 268 -3.29 1.46 6.81
CA VAL A 268 -3.21 2.66 5.96
C VAL A 268 -2.17 3.59 6.55
N ARG A 269 -1.32 4.17 5.69
CA ARG A 269 -0.29 5.14 6.09
C ARG A 269 -0.36 6.34 5.16
N TRP A 270 -0.10 7.52 5.70
CA TRP A 270 -0.03 8.75 4.91
C TRP A 270 1.13 9.62 5.36
N SER A 271 1.46 10.59 4.53
CA SER A 271 2.56 11.53 4.72
C SER A 271 2.05 12.95 4.57
N LEU A 272 2.73 13.89 5.21
CA LEU A 272 2.52 15.33 5.06
C LEU A 272 3.68 15.92 4.26
N PHE A 273 3.39 16.94 3.45
CA PHE A 273 4.40 17.66 2.67
C PHE A 273 5.10 18.80 3.44
N SER A 274 4.62 19.09 4.64
CA SER A 274 4.94 20.30 5.41
C SER A 274 5.11 19.96 6.90
N ASP A 275 5.86 20.79 7.63
CA ASP A 275 5.92 20.80 9.11
C ASP A 275 4.60 21.34 9.71
N ASP A 276 3.46 21.03 9.09
CA ASP A 276 2.16 21.49 9.55
C ASP A 276 1.86 20.91 10.93
N THR A 277 1.50 21.79 11.86
CA THR A 277 1.04 21.38 13.18
C THR A 277 -0.37 20.83 13.05
N VAL A 278 -0.50 19.50 12.99
CA VAL A 278 -1.79 18.79 12.91
C VAL A 278 -2.21 18.29 14.29
N GLU A 279 -3.46 18.53 14.67
CA GLU A 279 -4.02 18.02 15.94
C GLU A 279 -4.54 16.58 15.80
N PHE A 280 -5.22 16.30 14.69
CA PHE A 280 -5.74 14.97 14.35
C PHE A 280 -6.03 14.85 12.85
N TYR A 281 -6.14 13.60 12.41
CA TYR A 281 -6.56 13.21 11.08
C TYR A 281 -7.91 12.52 11.13
N GLU A 282 -8.71 12.70 10.08
CA GLU A 282 -9.91 11.91 9.84
C GLU A 282 -9.71 11.08 8.57
N LEU A 283 -9.60 9.77 8.74
CA LEU A 283 -9.56 8.80 7.65
C LEU A 283 -10.99 8.40 7.31
N TYR A 284 -11.35 8.51 6.04
CA TYR A 284 -12.61 8.07 5.49
C TYR A 284 -12.37 6.86 4.61
N TYR A 285 -13.30 5.91 4.65
CA TYR A 285 -13.27 4.75 3.77
C TYR A 285 -14.67 4.28 3.42
N ARG A 286 -14.80 3.67 2.25
CA ARG A 286 -16.02 3.03 1.79
C ARG A 286 -15.73 1.85 0.87
N PRO A 287 -16.57 0.80 0.86
CA PRO A 287 -16.42 -0.30 -0.08
C PRO A 287 -16.69 0.17 -1.51
N VAL A 288 -15.91 -0.31 -2.46
CA VAL A 288 -16.17 -0.14 -3.90
C VAL A 288 -17.18 -1.21 -4.31
N LEU A 289 -18.40 -0.80 -4.66
CA LEU A 289 -19.45 -1.68 -5.18
C LEU A 289 -19.54 -1.49 -6.71
N GLU A 290 -19.50 -2.57 -7.49
CA GLU A 290 -19.51 -2.52 -8.96
C GLU A 290 -20.86 -2.03 -9.55
N ASP A 291 -21.98 -2.17 -8.82
CA ASP A 291 -23.33 -1.89 -9.31
C ASP A 291 -24.00 -0.67 -8.64
N MET A 292 -23.52 0.55 -8.92
CA MET A 292 -24.25 1.77 -8.55
C MET A 292 -24.88 2.44 -9.79
N PRO A 293 -26.23 2.53 -9.89
CA PRO A 293 -26.87 3.31 -10.93
C PRO A 293 -26.54 4.80 -10.75
N ALA A 294 -26.39 5.52 -11.86
CA ALA A 294 -25.98 6.93 -11.93
C ALA A 294 -26.95 7.94 -11.26
N ASP A 295 -28.04 7.48 -10.62
CA ASP A 295 -28.94 8.32 -9.83
C ASP A 295 -28.51 8.30 -8.36
N GLY A 296 -28.01 9.45 -7.90
CA GLY A 296 -27.35 9.68 -6.60
C GLY A 296 -28.24 9.57 -5.36
N THR A 297 -29.14 8.59 -5.27
CA THR A 297 -29.92 8.27 -4.08
C THR A 297 -29.44 6.98 -3.43
N GLY A 298 -28.23 7.03 -2.89
CA GLY A 298 -27.64 5.93 -2.13
C GLY A 298 -26.13 5.96 -2.13
N ALA A 299 -25.51 7.07 -1.71
CA ALA A 299 -24.06 7.04 -1.46
C ALA A 299 -23.76 5.90 -0.45
N PRO A 300 -22.84 4.98 -0.77
CA PRO A 300 -22.48 3.89 0.14
C PRO A 300 -22.04 4.49 1.49
N HIS A 301 -22.39 3.81 2.59
CA HIS A 301 -22.13 4.31 3.95
C HIS A 301 -20.63 4.61 4.13
N GLU A 302 -20.32 5.90 4.26
CA GLU A 302 -18.95 6.36 4.48
C GLU A 302 -18.62 6.21 5.96
N SER A 303 -17.66 5.34 6.25
CA SER A 303 -17.14 5.18 7.60
C SER A 303 -15.94 6.09 7.80
N ARG A 304 -15.78 6.58 9.03
CA ARG A 304 -14.67 7.48 9.38
C ARG A 304 -14.01 7.06 10.68
N VAL A 305 -12.70 7.26 10.75
CA VAL A 305 -11.89 7.00 11.93
C VAL A 305 -11.02 8.22 12.19
N LYS A 306 -11.04 8.68 13.44
CA LYS A 306 -10.24 9.82 13.89
C LYS A 306 -9.00 9.31 14.60
N VAL A 307 -7.81 9.73 14.14
CA VAL A 307 -6.51 9.32 14.69
C VAL A 307 -5.58 10.51 14.87
N LYS A 308 -4.52 10.36 15.65
CA LYS A 308 -3.49 11.41 15.82
C LYS A 308 -2.21 11.09 15.06
N GLU A 309 -1.97 9.81 14.82
CA GLU A 309 -0.82 9.30 14.10
C GLU A 309 -1.03 9.42 12.59
N THR A 310 0.07 9.33 11.82
CA THR A 310 0.07 9.28 10.35
C THR A 310 -0.23 7.89 9.78
N HIS A 311 -0.80 7.01 10.59
CA HIS A 311 -1.20 5.67 10.22
C HIS A 311 -2.45 5.23 10.99
N CYS A 312 -3.22 4.34 10.39
CA CYS A 312 -4.41 3.78 11.03
C CYS A 312 -4.63 2.34 10.56
N THR A 313 -5.17 1.52 11.45
CA THR A 313 -5.65 0.16 11.13
C THR A 313 -7.16 0.20 11.08
N VAL A 314 -7.73 0.00 9.90
CA VAL A 314 -9.16 -0.20 9.73
C VAL A 314 -9.46 -1.68 9.94
N MET A 315 -10.51 -2.01 10.69
CA MET A 315 -10.92 -3.38 11.02
C MET A 315 -12.36 -3.64 10.58
N ASP A 316 -12.84 -4.86 10.77
CA ASP A 316 -14.21 -5.31 10.46
C ASP A 316 -14.57 -5.15 8.97
N LEU A 317 -13.58 -5.29 8.10
CA LEU A 317 -13.73 -5.23 6.65
C LEU A 317 -14.08 -6.61 6.08
N LEU A 318 -14.67 -6.60 4.88
CA LEU A 318 -14.99 -7.82 4.15
C LEU A 318 -13.74 -8.41 3.50
N PRO A 319 -13.63 -9.75 3.41
CA PRO A 319 -12.55 -10.42 2.70
C PRO A 319 -12.57 -10.14 1.20
N ASN A 320 -11.39 -10.13 0.58
CA ASN A 320 -11.17 -9.85 -0.84
C ASN A 320 -11.95 -8.63 -1.38
N ALA A 321 -12.15 -7.59 -0.59
CA ALA A 321 -12.94 -6.43 -0.95
C ALA A 321 -12.05 -5.22 -1.21
N GLN A 322 -12.44 -4.43 -2.22
CA GLN A 322 -11.78 -3.16 -2.54
C GLN A 322 -12.42 -2.03 -1.74
N TYR A 323 -11.57 -1.19 -1.15
CA TYR A 323 -11.96 -0.03 -0.38
C TYR A 323 -11.31 1.22 -0.98
N GLU A 324 -12.11 2.27 -1.11
CA GLU A 324 -11.64 3.61 -1.47
C GLU A 324 -11.43 4.40 -0.18
N LEU A 325 -10.22 4.95 0.01
CA LEU A 325 -9.81 5.65 1.22
C LEU A 325 -9.27 7.05 0.92
N TRP A 326 -9.57 8.01 1.79
CA TRP A 326 -9.02 9.36 1.74
C TRP A 326 -8.91 9.94 3.16
N VAL A 327 -8.01 10.90 3.36
CA VAL A 327 -7.74 11.47 4.69
C VAL A 327 -7.75 12.99 4.66
N THR A 328 -8.20 13.60 5.75
CA THR A 328 -8.09 15.05 6.00
C THR A 328 -7.28 15.29 7.28
N ALA A 329 -6.57 16.42 7.35
CA ALA A 329 -5.85 16.89 8.53
C ALA A 329 -6.55 18.11 9.12
N THR A 330 -6.63 18.21 10.44
CA THR A 330 -7.24 19.35 11.13
C THR A 330 -6.26 19.98 12.13
N ASN A 331 -6.19 21.31 12.15
CA ASN A 331 -5.49 22.09 13.15
C ASN A 331 -6.38 23.16 13.79
N THR A 332 -5.81 24.03 14.63
CA THR A 332 -6.52 25.13 15.30
C THR A 332 -7.16 26.14 14.34
N THR A 333 -6.67 26.20 13.10
CA THR A 333 -7.06 27.20 12.09
C THR A 333 -8.09 26.65 11.12
N GLY A 334 -8.08 25.35 10.84
CA GLY A 334 -9.07 24.73 9.97
C GLY A 334 -8.73 23.30 9.53
N ILE A 335 -9.51 22.82 8.56
CA ILE A 335 -9.40 21.49 7.96
C ILE A 335 -8.68 21.62 6.61
N SER A 336 -7.74 20.72 6.33
CA SER A 336 -7.07 20.62 5.03
C SER A 336 -8.05 20.20 3.93
N PRO A 337 -7.70 20.40 2.65
CA PRO A 337 -8.31 19.64 1.57
C PRO A 337 -8.14 18.13 1.80
N ALA A 338 -9.05 17.33 1.25
CA ALA A 338 -8.94 15.87 1.27
C ALA A 338 -7.77 15.40 0.41
N SER A 339 -7.12 14.31 0.84
CA SER A 339 -6.13 13.61 0.03
C SER A 339 -6.73 13.12 -1.29
N GLU A 340 -5.87 12.81 -2.26
CA GLU A 340 -6.28 11.93 -3.35
C GLU A 340 -6.77 10.59 -2.79
N LYS A 341 -7.73 9.99 -3.49
CA LYS A 341 -8.35 8.75 -3.07
C LYS A 341 -7.46 7.57 -3.45
N ALA A 342 -7.14 6.73 -2.48
CA ALA A 342 -6.37 5.51 -2.69
C ALA A 342 -7.26 4.27 -2.66
N LEU A 343 -6.93 3.28 -3.49
CA LEU A 343 -7.59 1.98 -3.50
C LEU A 343 -6.76 0.96 -2.75
N TYR A 344 -7.37 0.31 -1.77
CA TYR A 344 -6.77 -0.78 -1.02
C TYR A 344 -7.64 -2.03 -1.14
N VAL A 345 -7.01 -3.20 -1.06
CA VAL A 345 -7.70 -4.49 -1.13
C VAL A 345 -7.36 -5.32 0.11
N THR A 346 -8.38 -5.86 0.77
CA THR A 346 -8.20 -6.83 1.84
C THR A 346 -7.73 -8.17 1.29
N VAL A 347 -7.07 -8.97 2.12
CA VAL A 347 -6.56 -10.30 1.70
C VAL A 347 -7.72 -11.23 1.35
N PRO A 348 -7.57 -12.14 0.37
CA PRO A 348 -8.63 -13.06 0.01
C PRO A 348 -8.93 -14.08 1.12
N SER A 349 -10.15 -14.63 1.09
CA SER A 349 -10.49 -15.80 1.88
C SER A 349 -9.70 -17.03 1.41
N PRO A 350 -9.34 -17.95 2.32
CA PRO A 350 -8.67 -19.21 1.97
C PRO A 350 -9.51 -20.01 0.96
N PRO A 351 -8.88 -20.57 -0.09
CA PRO A 351 -9.58 -21.42 -1.05
C PRO A 351 -9.98 -22.76 -0.41
N VAL A 352 -11.00 -23.40 -0.97
CA VAL A 352 -11.54 -24.67 -0.47
C VAL A 352 -11.20 -25.79 -1.45
N ILE A 353 -10.36 -26.76 -1.04
CA ILE A 353 -9.99 -27.89 -1.89
C ILE A 353 -11.19 -28.84 -2.04
N LYS A 354 -11.54 -29.18 -3.30
CA LYS A 354 -12.56 -30.17 -3.60
C LYS A 354 -11.96 -31.57 -3.50
N GLN A 355 -12.08 -32.22 -2.33
CA GLN A 355 -11.52 -33.56 -2.13
C GLN A 355 -12.00 -34.56 -3.20
N ARG A 356 -13.30 -34.59 -3.51
CA ARG A 356 -13.88 -35.44 -4.56
C ARG A 356 -13.53 -35.02 -5.99
N GLY A 357 -12.96 -33.83 -6.20
CA GLY A 357 -12.50 -33.36 -7.50
C GLY A 357 -11.00 -33.57 -7.74
N CYS A 358 -10.28 -34.09 -6.74
CA CYS A 358 -8.85 -34.37 -6.82
C CYS A 358 -8.61 -35.81 -7.29
N SER A 359 -7.67 -35.98 -8.21
CA SER A 359 -7.23 -37.30 -8.68
C SER A 359 -5.72 -37.41 -8.63
N SER A 360 -5.21 -38.62 -8.43
CA SER A 360 -3.78 -38.88 -8.42
C SER A 360 -3.42 -40.10 -9.24
N CYS A 361 -2.16 -40.13 -9.68
CA CYS A 361 -1.52 -41.27 -10.29
C CYS A 361 -0.10 -41.40 -9.72
N PRO A 362 0.68 -42.43 -10.11
CA PRO A 362 2.01 -42.62 -9.58
C PRO A 362 2.97 -41.44 -9.79
N GLU A 363 2.81 -40.67 -10.86
CA GLU A 363 3.77 -39.62 -11.25
C GLU A 363 3.21 -38.20 -11.09
N ALA A 364 1.91 -38.05 -10.84
CA ALA A 364 1.29 -36.72 -10.73
C ALA A 364 -0.01 -36.74 -9.93
N ALA A 365 -0.48 -35.55 -9.56
CA ALA A 365 -1.80 -35.35 -9.00
C ALA A 365 -2.45 -34.07 -9.54
N LEU A 366 -3.73 -34.15 -9.86
CA LEU A 366 -4.54 -32.99 -10.22
C LEU A 366 -5.34 -32.54 -9.00
N ILE A 367 -5.02 -31.36 -8.50
CA ILE A 367 -5.71 -30.75 -7.35
C ILE A 367 -6.66 -29.68 -7.87
N ARG A 368 -7.90 -29.70 -7.39
CA ARG A 368 -8.94 -28.72 -7.73
C ARG A 368 -9.52 -28.08 -6.48
N TRP A 369 -9.82 -26.80 -6.57
CA TRP A 369 -10.38 -26.03 -5.45
C TRP A 369 -11.44 -25.04 -5.94
N GLU A 370 -12.11 -24.40 -4.99
CA GLU A 370 -12.95 -23.22 -5.24
C GLU A 370 -12.30 -22.01 -4.59
N SER A 371 -12.41 -20.85 -5.26
CA SER A 371 -11.90 -19.60 -4.71
C SER A 371 -12.63 -19.19 -3.43
N GLY A 372 -13.97 -19.35 -3.40
CA GLY A 372 -14.82 -18.82 -2.32
C GLY A 372 -14.87 -17.29 -2.22
N ASN A 373 -14.16 -16.57 -3.10
CA ASN A 373 -14.09 -15.12 -3.13
C ASN A 373 -15.05 -14.54 -4.18
N THR A 374 -15.71 -13.43 -3.85
CA THR A 374 -16.62 -12.72 -4.76
C THR A 374 -15.86 -11.95 -5.85
N ASN A 375 -14.80 -11.24 -5.45
CA ASN A 375 -13.92 -10.56 -6.39
C ASN A 375 -12.87 -11.52 -6.95
N PRO A 376 -12.33 -11.26 -8.15
CA PRO A 376 -11.24 -12.04 -8.70
C PRO A 376 -10.01 -11.98 -7.78
N VAL A 377 -9.25 -13.07 -7.78
CA VAL A 377 -7.97 -13.20 -7.08
C VAL A 377 -6.88 -13.19 -8.15
N ASP A 378 -5.72 -12.58 -7.86
CA ASP A 378 -4.65 -12.42 -8.85
C ASP A 378 -4.01 -13.77 -9.20
N SER A 379 -3.77 -14.62 -8.20
CA SER A 379 -3.26 -15.99 -8.41
C SER A 379 -3.40 -16.88 -7.18
N TYR A 380 -3.04 -18.15 -7.32
CA TYR A 380 -2.93 -19.10 -6.21
C TYR A 380 -1.49 -19.59 -6.02
N THR A 381 -1.17 -19.92 -4.77
CA THR A 381 0.06 -20.61 -4.39
C THR A 381 -0.30 -21.98 -3.83
N VAL A 382 0.21 -23.03 -4.46
CA VAL A 382 0.04 -24.42 -4.00
C VAL A 382 1.29 -24.82 -3.23
N GLU A 383 1.15 -25.12 -1.95
CA GLU A 383 2.23 -25.61 -1.10
C GLU A 383 2.09 -27.12 -0.91
N LEU A 384 3.18 -27.85 -1.13
CA LEU A 384 3.24 -29.30 -0.98
C LEU A 384 4.35 -29.71 -0.01
N ARG A 385 4.05 -30.69 0.84
CA ARG A 385 5.00 -31.28 1.80
C ARG A 385 5.00 -32.78 1.66
N GLU A 386 6.18 -33.37 1.54
CA GLU A 386 6.32 -34.82 1.57
C GLU A 386 6.23 -35.35 3.01
N MET A 387 5.50 -36.46 3.17
CA MET A 387 5.48 -37.23 4.41
C MET A 387 6.57 -38.30 4.37
N GLY A 388 7.44 -38.30 5.37
CA GLY A 388 8.45 -39.34 5.55
C GLY A 388 7.82 -40.72 5.78
N SER A 389 8.61 -41.78 5.56
CA SER A 389 8.20 -43.18 5.80
C SER A 389 7.70 -43.42 7.22
N ASP A 390 8.22 -42.66 8.18
CA ASP A 390 7.98 -42.81 9.61
C ASP A 390 6.77 -41.99 10.08
N GLY A 391 6.02 -41.38 9.14
CA GLY A 391 4.91 -40.47 9.43
C GLY A 391 5.36 -39.07 9.88
N THR A 392 6.66 -38.80 9.89
CA THR A 392 7.23 -37.47 10.17
C THR A 392 7.08 -36.56 8.94
N GLU A 393 6.53 -35.38 9.15
CA GLU A 393 6.43 -34.35 8.10
C GLU A 393 7.84 -33.88 7.69
N SER A 394 8.09 -33.80 6.38
CA SER A 394 9.30 -33.16 5.88
C SER A 394 9.32 -31.69 6.27
N SER A 395 10.49 -31.20 6.69
CA SER A 395 10.71 -29.77 6.94
C SER A 395 10.72 -28.93 5.66
N ILE A 396 10.92 -29.57 4.50
CA ILE A 396 10.99 -28.91 3.20
C ILE A 396 9.56 -28.78 2.66
N THR A 397 9.14 -27.54 2.46
CA THR A 397 7.89 -27.21 1.75
C THR A 397 8.25 -26.73 0.36
N GLU A 398 7.74 -27.40 -0.66
CA GLU A 398 7.82 -26.92 -2.05
C GLU A 398 6.58 -26.08 -2.36
N SER A 399 6.73 -25.07 -3.22
CA SER A 399 5.64 -24.15 -3.55
C SER A 399 5.57 -23.87 -5.04
N ILE A 400 4.40 -24.07 -5.63
CA ILE A 400 4.07 -23.64 -6.99
C ILE A 400 3.31 -22.31 -6.87
N VAL A 401 3.92 -21.24 -7.33
CA VAL A 401 3.38 -19.87 -7.25
C VAL A 401 2.75 -19.45 -8.58
N ALA A 402 1.92 -18.40 -8.54
CA ALA A 402 1.33 -17.78 -9.72
C ALA A 402 0.43 -18.72 -10.54
N VAL A 403 -0.29 -19.64 -9.89
CA VAL A 403 -1.28 -20.49 -10.57
C VAL A 403 -2.52 -19.63 -10.89
N PRO A 404 -2.91 -19.46 -12.16
CA PRO A 404 -3.98 -18.53 -12.54
C PRO A 404 -5.38 -19.14 -12.42
N THR A 405 -5.48 -20.46 -12.27
CA THR A 405 -6.73 -21.22 -12.30
C THR A 405 -7.00 -21.93 -10.98
N CYS A 406 -8.26 -22.28 -10.73
CA CYS A 406 -8.68 -23.07 -9.56
C CYS A 406 -8.34 -24.58 -9.65
N GLN A 407 -7.31 -24.92 -10.43
CA GLN A 407 -6.80 -26.27 -10.58
C GLN A 407 -5.30 -26.23 -10.88
N CYS A 408 -4.57 -27.25 -10.42
CA CYS A 408 -3.14 -27.41 -10.67
C CYS A 408 -2.77 -28.88 -10.82
N LEU A 409 -2.09 -29.21 -11.92
CA LEU A 409 -1.47 -30.51 -12.13
C LEU A 409 -0.05 -30.46 -11.56
N ILE A 410 0.22 -31.30 -10.57
CA ILE A 410 1.46 -31.34 -9.82
C ILE A 410 2.21 -32.62 -10.18
N GLN A 411 3.45 -32.49 -10.62
CA GLN A 411 4.35 -33.63 -10.84
C GLN A 411 4.92 -34.07 -9.49
N LEU A 412 4.84 -35.37 -9.20
CA LEU A 412 5.16 -35.93 -7.89
C LEU A 412 6.07 -37.16 -8.04
N GLN A 413 6.81 -37.49 -6.98
CA GLN A 413 7.60 -38.72 -6.96
C GLN A 413 6.70 -39.92 -6.69
N THR A 414 7.04 -41.06 -7.31
CA THR A 414 6.29 -42.31 -7.16
C THR A 414 6.35 -42.88 -5.75
N SER A 415 5.26 -43.52 -5.32
CA SER A 415 5.17 -44.26 -4.05
C SER A 415 5.42 -43.39 -2.80
N ARG A 416 4.99 -42.13 -2.85
CA ARG A 416 5.16 -41.12 -1.81
C ARG A 416 3.81 -40.58 -1.35
N ARG A 417 3.79 -39.93 -0.19
CA ARG A 417 2.60 -39.27 0.35
C ARG A 417 2.86 -37.79 0.52
N TYR A 418 1.94 -36.96 0.05
CA TYR A 418 2.05 -35.51 0.07
C TYR A 418 0.86 -34.89 0.80
N LEU A 419 1.15 -33.86 1.59
CA LEU A 419 0.16 -32.95 2.15
C LEU A 419 0.16 -31.68 1.29
N ILE A 420 -0.99 -31.34 0.74
CA ILE A 420 -1.14 -30.22 -0.20
C ILE A 420 -2.13 -29.21 0.38
N SER A 421 -1.74 -27.93 0.34
CA SER A 421 -2.59 -26.80 0.72
C SER A 421 -2.49 -25.70 -0.32
N VAL A 422 -3.52 -24.87 -0.44
CA VAL A 422 -3.59 -23.79 -1.40
C VAL A 422 -3.84 -22.46 -0.69
N ARG A 423 -3.23 -21.39 -1.18
CA ARG A 423 -3.50 -20.01 -0.78
C ARG A 423 -3.97 -19.21 -1.99
N ALA A 424 -4.90 -18.30 -1.76
CA ALA A 424 -5.25 -17.25 -2.70
C ALA A 424 -4.31 -16.05 -2.49
N VAL A 425 -3.94 -15.34 -3.55
CA VAL A 425 -2.99 -14.22 -3.49
C VAL A 425 -3.58 -13.04 -4.25
N ASN A 426 -3.61 -11.88 -3.62
CA ASN A 426 -3.87 -10.59 -4.28
C ASN A 426 -2.82 -9.55 -3.87
N VAL A 427 -2.95 -8.31 -4.35
CA VAL A 427 -2.10 -7.17 -3.98
C VAL A 427 -1.96 -6.94 -2.46
N GLY A 428 -2.99 -7.27 -1.68
CA GLY A 428 -2.99 -7.14 -0.23
C GLY A 428 -2.15 -8.21 0.48
N GLY A 429 -1.95 -9.36 -0.14
CA GLY A 429 -1.11 -10.46 0.34
C GLY A 429 -1.74 -11.84 0.11
N PRO A 430 -1.06 -12.91 0.57
CA PRO A 430 -1.57 -14.27 0.53
C PRO A 430 -2.59 -14.52 1.66
N SER A 431 -3.62 -15.30 1.35
CA SER A 431 -4.57 -15.81 2.33
C SER A 431 -3.91 -16.75 3.34
N GLU A 432 -4.66 -17.12 4.37
CA GLU A 432 -4.37 -18.32 5.14
C GLU A 432 -4.44 -19.56 4.23
N LYS A 433 -3.86 -20.67 4.71
CA LYS A 433 -3.86 -21.94 3.98
C LYS A 433 -5.25 -22.55 3.97
N SER A 434 -5.61 -23.19 2.87
CA SER A 434 -6.74 -24.11 2.82
C SER A 434 -6.58 -25.26 3.82
N GLU A 435 -7.66 -25.99 4.06
CA GLU A 435 -7.56 -27.34 4.61
C GLU A 435 -6.63 -28.20 3.74
N VAL A 436 -5.87 -29.08 4.39
CA VAL A 436 -4.90 -29.93 3.72
C VAL A 436 -5.57 -31.14 3.08
N VAL A 437 -5.17 -31.48 1.86
CA VAL A 437 -5.52 -32.75 1.22
C VAL A 437 -4.33 -33.68 1.24
N THR A 438 -4.55 -34.94 1.58
CA THR A 438 -3.52 -35.99 1.52
C THR A 438 -3.59 -36.68 0.18
N VAL A 439 -2.48 -36.73 -0.54
CA VAL A 439 -2.36 -37.41 -1.82
C VAL A 439 -1.31 -38.51 -1.72
N SER A 440 -1.69 -39.72 -2.13
CA SER A 440 -0.77 -40.84 -2.30
C SER A 440 -0.47 -41.04 -3.78
N THR A 441 0.80 -41.20 -4.12
CA THR A 441 1.28 -41.54 -5.46
C THR A 441 1.64 -43.03 -5.58
N THR A 442 0.96 -43.87 -4.79
CA THR A 442 1.09 -45.34 -4.87
C THR A 442 0.41 -45.91 -6.10
N GLY A 443 -0.66 -45.30 -6.58
CA GLY A 443 -1.49 -45.81 -7.65
C GLY A 443 -2.44 -44.76 -8.22
N THR A 444 -3.27 -45.16 -9.17
CA THR A 444 -4.30 -44.26 -9.72
C THR A 444 -5.49 -44.20 -8.78
N PHE A 445 -5.83 -43.01 -8.29
CA PHE A 445 -6.96 -42.79 -7.39
C PHE A 445 -8.00 -41.89 -8.06
N PHE A 446 -9.26 -42.31 -8.01
CA PHE A 446 -10.43 -41.64 -8.57
C PHE A 446 -11.68 -41.99 -7.75
N HIS A 447 -12.73 -41.16 -7.76
CA HIS A 447 -14.02 -41.48 -7.14
C HIS A 447 -15.02 -41.97 -8.18
N LEU A 448 -16.10 -42.59 -7.72
CA LEU A 448 -17.27 -42.85 -8.55
C LEU A 448 -18.16 -41.60 -8.62
N LEU A 449 -18.64 -41.28 -9.83
CA LEU A 449 -19.46 -40.12 -10.14
C LEU A 449 -20.94 -40.47 -9.94
N GLU A 450 -21.45 -40.19 -8.74
CA GLU A 450 -22.84 -40.46 -8.34
C GLU A 450 -23.89 -39.82 -9.28
N ASP A 451 -23.58 -38.65 -9.85
CA ASP A 451 -24.42 -37.95 -10.82
C ASP A 451 -24.55 -38.67 -12.18
N THR A 452 -23.62 -39.58 -12.49
CA THR A 452 -23.66 -40.40 -13.70
C THR A 452 -24.32 -41.76 -13.47
N ALA A 453 -24.60 -42.12 -12.22
CA ALA A 453 -25.09 -43.43 -11.85
C ALA A 453 -26.52 -43.67 -12.39
N HIS A 454 -26.75 -44.85 -12.95
CA HIS A 454 -28.09 -45.31 -13.24
C HIS A 454 -28.90 -45.39 -11.92
N PRO A 455 -30.18 -44.97 -11.86
CA PRO A 455 -30.95 -44.93 -10.62
C PRO A 455 -31.03 -46.26 -9.85
N CYS A 456 -30.95 -47.39 -10.55
CA CYS A 456 -30.94 -48.75 -9.95
C CYS A 456 -29.64 -49.12 -9.24
N LEU A 457 -28.61 -48.28 -9.33
CA LEU A 457 -27.36 -48.48 -8.61
C LEU A 457 -27.39 -47.74 -7.28
N SER A 458 -26.91 -48.41 -6.24
CA SER A 458 -26.53 -47.76 -4.99
C SER A 458 -25.03 -47.93 -4.75
N ILE A 459 -24.44 -46.96 -4.06
CA ILE A 459 -23.01 -46.95 -3.75
C ILE A 459 -22.84 -47.12 -2.24
N SER A 460 -21.84 -47.89 -1.81
CA SER A 460 -21.44 -48.01 -0.40
C SER A 460 -21.00 -46.68 0.20
N GLU A 461 -20.95 -46.62 1.53
CA GLU A 461 -20.50 -45.44 2.29
C GLU A 461 -19.04 -45.05 1.97
N ASP A 462 -18.18 -46.01 1.64
CA ASP A 462 -16.80 -45.77 1.22
C ASP A 462 -16.68 -45.22 -0.22
N GLY A 463 -17.76 -45.24 -1.00
CA GLY A 463 -17.80 -44.72 -2.37
C GLY A 463 -17.20 -45.63 -3.44
N PHE A 464 -16.86 -46.89 -3.13
CA PHE A 464 -16.12 -47.79 -4.04
C PHE A 464 -16.81 -49.11 -4.37
N THR A 465 -17.90 -49.46 -3.69
CA THR A 465 -18.71 -50.63 -4.01
C THR A 465 -20.04 -50.21 -4.60
N ILE A 466 -20.37 -50.79 -5.75
CA ILE A 466 -21.60 -50.56 -6.49
C ILE A 466 -22.50 -51.77 -6.28
N PHE A 467 -23.77 -51.54 -5.94
CA PHE A 467 -24.79 -52.57 -5.79
C PHE A 467 -25.91 -52.36 -6.80
N TYR A 468 -26.38 -53.45 -7.39
CA TYR A 468 -27.63 -53.49 -8.13
C TYR A 468 -28.62 -54.38 -7.38
N GLY A 469 -29.65 -53.75 -6.80
CA GLY A 469 -30.70 -54.43 -6.05
C GLY A 469 -31.85 -54.94 -6.93
N ASP A 470 -32.58 -55.94 -6.44
CA ASP A 470 -33.73 -56.57 -7.11
C ASP A 470 -35.06 -55.80 -6.88
N GLU A 471 -35.02 -54.65 -6.20
CA GLU A 471 -36.21 -53.88 -5.85
C GLU A 471 -36.61 -52.89 -6.97
N GLU A 472 -37.90 -52.88 -7.32
CA GLU A 472 -38.47 -51.88 -8.23
C GLU A 472 -38.41 -50.48 -7.60
N LEU A 473 -37.65 -49.58 -8.23
CA LEU A 473 -37.55 -48.20 -7.76
C LEU A 473 -38.88 -47.45 -7.85
N PRO A 474 -39.17 -46.54 -6.90
CA PRO A 474 -40.34 -45.67 -6.98
C PRO A 474 -40.26 -44.72 -8.20
N ILE A 475 -41.42 -44.40 -8.77
CA ILE A 475 -41.57 -43.55 -9.98
C ILE A 475 -40.88 -42.18 -9.85
N SER A 476 -40.70 -41.67 -8.63
CA SER A 476 -39.97 -40.43 -8.33
C SER A 476 -38.46 -40.51 -8.57
N ALA A 477 -37.86 -41.70 -8.61
CA ALA A 477 -36.46 -41.94 -8.94
C ALA A 477 -36.20 -42.00 -10.47
N LEU A 478 -37.24 -41.78 -11.29
CA LEU A 478 -37.17 -41.76 -12.76
C LEU A 478 -37.03 -40.34 -13.34
N ALA A 479 -36.73 -39.34 -12.51
CA ALA A 479 -36.25 -38.05 -12.98
C ALA A 479 -34.82 -38.26 -13.52
N LEU A 480 -34.73 -38.70 -14.77
CA LEU A 480 -33.46 -38.94 -15.45
C LEU A 480 -32.89 -37.59 -15.87
N ASP A 481 -31.77 -37.21 -15.25
CA ASP A 481 -30.95 -36.12 -15.77
C ASP A 481 -30.32 -36.57 -17.10
N ASP A 482 -30.10 -35.64 -18.02
CA ASP A 482 -29.56 -35.94 -19.37
C ASP A 482 -28.21 -36.68 -19.34
N ASN A 483 -27.48 -36.63 -18.21
CA ASN A 483 -26.18 -37.28 -18.02
C ASN A 483 -26.27 -38.73 -17.49
N THR A 484 -27.45 -39.21 -17.10
CA THR A 484 -27.66 -40.55 -16.53
C THR A 484 -27.79 -41.63 -17.61
N PHE A 485 -27.22 -42.81 -17.37
CA PHE A 485 -27.46 -43.94 -18.26
C PHE A 485 -28.91 -44.40 -18.16
N THR A 486 -29.54 -44.68 -19.30
CA THR A 486 -30.97 -45.07 -19.37
C THR A 486 -31.17 -46.51 -19.83
N ARG A 487 -30.19 -47.07 -20.55
CA ARG A 487 -30.26 -48.43 -21.09
C ARG A 487 -29.26 -49.40 -20.44
N CYS A 488 -28.10 -48.88 -20.05
CA CYS A 488 -27.06 -49.60 -19.33
C CYS A 488 -27.21 -49.25 -17.84
N VAL A 489 -27.27 -50.23 -16.95
CA VAL A 489 -27.23 -49.96 -15.50
C VAL A 489 -25.77 -49.71 -15.13
N ALA A 490 -25.30 -48.47 -15.37
CA ALA A 490 -23.89 -48.10 -15.40
C ALA A 490 -23.58 -46.83 -14.60
N ILE A 491 -22.30 -46.64 -14.32
CA ILE A 491 -21.72 -45.49 -13.61
C ILE A 491 -20.31 -45.22 -14.13
N LEU A 492 -19.89 -43.95 -14.12
CA LEU A 492 -18.53 -43.52 -14.44
C LEU A 492 -17.71 -43.22 -13.18
N GLY A 493 -16.39 -43.35 -13.28
CA GLY A 493 -15.43 -42.79 -12.32
C GLY A 493 -14.98 -41.38 -12.73
N ASP A 494 -14.21 -40.71 -11.88
CA ASP A 494 -13.60 -39.43 -12.22
C ASP A 494 -12.80 -39.52 -13.52
N LEU A 495 -12.80 -38.43 -14.27
CA LEU A 495 -11.95 -38.30 -15.45
C LEU A 495 -10.49 -38.52 -15.03
N ILE A 496 -9.78 -39.43 -15.69
CA ILE A 496 -8.33 -39.60 -15.52
C ILE A 496 -7.64 -38.56 -16.40
N PRO A 497 -7.24 -37.40 -15.84
CA PRO A 497 -6.86 -36.22 -16.63
C PRO A 497 -5.34 -36.10 -16.83
N VAL A 498 -4.59 -37.08 -16.31
CA VAL A 498 -3.14 -37.18 -16.44
C VAL A 498 -2.86 -38.19 -17.55
N ARG A 499 -2.02 -37.82 -18.52
CA ARG A 499 -1.50 -38.78 -19.49
C ARG A 499 -0.37 -39.57 -18.84
N GLY A 500 -0.45 -40.88 -18.91
CA GLY A 500 0.51 -41.80 -18.34
C GLY A 500 -0.10 -43.19 -18.17
N ARG A 501 0.47 -43.95 -17.24
CA ARG A 501 0.03 -45.31 -16.91
C ARG A 501 -0.84 -45.32 -15.66
N HIS A 502 -1.97 -46.00 -15.78
CA HIS A 502 -2.98 -46.10 -14.75
C HIS A 502 -3.37 -47.55 -14.53
N TYR A 503 -3.64 -47.90 -13.27
CA TYR A 503 -4.07 -49.24 -12.90
C TYR A 503 -5.06 -49.19 -11.76
N TRP A 504 -6.08 -50.02 -11.87
CA TRP A 504 -7.04 -50.32 -10.80
C TRP A 504 -7.52 -51.76 -10.94
N GLU A 505 -8.06 -52.28 -9.85
CA GLU A 505 -8.61 -53.63 -9.80
C GLU A 505 -10.10 -53.57 -9.49
N VAL A 506 -10.80 -54.59 -9.95
CA VAL A 506 -12.23 -54.72 -9.75
C VAL A 506 -12.53 -56.12 -9.27
N GLU A 507 -13.14 -56.21 -8.11
CA GLU A 507 -13.55 -57.45 -7.48
C GLU A 507 -15.03 -57.70 -7.75
N VAL A 508 -15.35 -58.92 -8.16
CA VAL A 508 -16.67 -59.31 -8.67
C VAL A 508 -17.09 -60.67 -8.14
N ASP A 509 -18.35 -60.79 -7.76
CA ASP A 509 -18.95 -62.06 -7.34
C ASP A 509 -19.23 -62.98 -8.54
N ASP A 510 -19.16 -64.30 -8.33
CA ASP A 510 -19.24 -65.35 -9.38
C ASP A 510 -20.55 -65.32 -10.20
N GLU A 511 -21.63 -64.87 -9.59
CA GLU A 511 -22.95 -64.80 -10.20
C GLU A 511 -23.24 -63.46 -10.88
N THR A 512 -22.37 -62.47 -10.70
CA THR A 512 -22.60 -61.11 -11.17
C THR A 512 -22.28 -60.98 -12.67
N GLU A 513 -23.26 -60.55 -13.46
CA GLU A 513 -23.03 -60.12 -14.84
C GLU A 513 -22.65 -58.64 -14.86
N PHE A 514 -21.52 -58.31 -15.50
CA PHE A 514 -20.95 -56.97 -15.41
C PHE A 514 -20.26 -56.52 -16.69
N ARG A 515 -19.99 -55.22 -16.76
CA ARG A 515 -19.08 -54.59 -17.73
C ARG A 515 -18.10 -53.68 -17.01
N ILE A 516 -16.83 -53.80 -17.35
CA ILE A 516 -15.74 -53.02 -16.75
C ILE A 516 -14.86 -52.49 -17.87
N GLY A 517 -14.52 -51.21 -17.82
CA GLY A 517 -13.59 -50.64 -18.79
C GLY A 517 -13.40 -49.15 -18.66
N VAL A 518 -13.28 -48.48 -19.82
CA VAL A 518 -13.16 -47.03 -19.91
C VAL A 518 -14.08 -46.47 -20.99
N ALA A 519 -14.48 -45.21 -20.82
CA ALA A 519 -15.35 -44.50 -21.74
C ALA A 519 -14.94 -43.03 -21.85
N TYR A 520 -15.20 -42.40 -22.99
CA TYR A 520 -15.13 -40.95 -23.10
C TYR A 520 -16.33 -40.29 -22.39
N GLU A 521 -16.16 -39.03 -21.99
CA GLU A 521 -17.19 -38.22 -21.34
C GLU A 521 -18.50 -38.18 -22.16
N ASP A 522 -18.38 -38.01 -23.48
CA ASP A 522 -19.47 -37.91 -24.45
C ASP A 522 -20.12 -39.25 -24.84
N THR A 523 -19.83 -40.33 -24.12
CA THR A 523 -20.38 -41.66 -24.41
C THR A 523 -21.90 -41.69 -24.37
N GLU A 524 -22.52 -42.31 -25.37
CA GLU A 524 -23.97 -42.46 -25.48
C GLU A 524 -24.59 -43.09 -24.22
N ARG A 525 -25.39 -42.31 -23.48
CA ARG A 525 -26.06 -42.75 -22.24
C ARG A 525 -27.27 -43.66 -22.48
N ASN A 526 -27.80 -43.69 -23.70
CA ASN A 526 -28.92 -44.55 -24.13
C ASN A 526 -28.48 -45.84 -24.84
N SER A 527 -27.18 -46.15 -24.80
CA SER A 527 -26.59 -47.35 -25.37
C SER A 527 -25.91 -48.18 -24.28
N TYR A 528 -25.50 -49.40 -24.63
CA TYR A 528 -24.72 -50.23 -23.72
C TYR A 528 -23.23 -49.93 -23.84
N LEU A 529 -22.48 -49.98 -22.73
CA LEU A 529 -21.02 -49.89 -22.75
C LEU A 529 -20.42 -50.95 -23.69
N GLY A 530 -19.46 -50.53 -24.52
CA GLY A 530 -18.78 -51.32 -25.56
C GLY A 530 -19.56 -51.46 -26.88
N ALA A 531 -20.82 -51.02 -26.94
CA ALA A 531 -21.64 -51.10 -28.17
C ALA A 531 -21.48 -49.88 -29.11
N ASN A 532 -20.74 -48.86 -28.68
CA ASN A 532 -20.46 -47.63 -29.43
C ASN A 532 -18.95 -47.43 -29.63
N SER A 533 -18.58 -46.38 -30.35
CA SER A 533 -17.18 -46.04 -30.64
C SER A 533 -16.48 -45.24 -29.54
N SER A 534 -17.15 -44.93 -28.43
CA SER A 534 -16.62 -44.08 -27.35
C SER A 534 -16.37 -44.84 -26.05
N SER A 535 -16.56 -46.16 -26.04
CA SER A 535 -16.33 -47.01 -24.88
C SER A 535 -15.63 -48.33 -25.24
N TRP A 536 -14.80 -48.81 -24.31
CA TRP A 536 -14.04 -50.05 -24.39
C TRP A 536 -14.25 -50.81 -23.09
N CYS A 537 -14.81 -52.02 -23.13
CA CYS A 537 -15.06 -52.76 -21.90
C CYS A 537 -14.94 -54.27 -22.06
N MET A 538 -14.57 -54.94 -20.98
CA MET A 538 -14.77 -56.36 -20.77
C MET A 538 -16.18 -56.59 -20.25
N LYS A 539 -16.93 -57.50 -20.88
CA LYS A 539 -18.27 -57.93 -20.47
C LYS A 539 -18.22 -59.38 -19.99
N HIS A 540 -18.86 -59.66 -18.86
CA HIS A 540 -19.09 -61.00 -18.33
C HIS A 540 -20.58 -61.35 -18.39
N ILE A 541 -20.89 -62.56 -18.88
CA ILE A 541 -22.25 -63.12 -18.91
C ILE A 541 -22.21 -64.53 -18.33
N ARG A 542 -23.15 -64.84 -17.44
CA ARG A 542 -23.28 -66.15 -16.83
C ARG A 542 -24.24 -67.02 -17.65
N SER A 543 -23.68 -67.95 -18.43
CA SER A 543 -24.47 -69.01 -19.04
C SER A 543 -24.70 -70.15 -18.03
N PRO A 544 -25.79 -70.93 -18.11
CA PRO A 544 -26.04 -72.07 -17.21
C PRO A 544 -24.88 -73.08 -17.14
N THR A 545 -24.03 -73.13 -18.17
CA THR A 545 -22.95 -74.13 -18.28
C THR A 545 -21.54 -73.55 -18.25
N ARG A 546 -21.37 -72.22 -18.36
CA ARG A 546 -20.05 -71.57 -18.39
C ARG A 546 -20.10 -70.05 -18.19
N HIS A 547 -18.97 -69.47 -17.80
CA HIS A 547 -18.72 -68.04 -17.91
C HIS A 547 -18.40 -67.69 -19.36
N LYS A 548 -19.02 -66.63 -19.89
CA LYS A 548 -18.69 -66.07 -21.20
C LYS A 548 -18.12 -64.66 -21.00
N TYR A 549 -17.02 -64.38 -21.69
CA TYR A 549 -16.37 -63.07 -21.66
C TYR A 549 -16.27 -62.52 -23.07
N GLU A 550 -16.56 -61.23 -23.21
CA GLU A 550 -16.46 -60.48 -24.47
C GLU A 550 -15.65 -59.21 -24.20
N PHE A 551 -14.81 -58.80 -25.15
CA PHE A 551 -14.05 -57.56 -25.08
C PHE A 551 -14.60 -56.62 -26.14
N LEU A 552 -15.50 -55.74 -25.72
CA LEU A 552 -16.37 -54.96 -26.58
C LEU A 552 -15.82 -53.56 -26.86
N HIS A 553 -15.76 -53.23 -28.14
CA HIS A 553 -15.64 -51.86 -28.65
C HIS A 553 -16.35 -51.78 -30.01
N ASN A 554 -17.19 -50.76 -30.22
CA ASN A 554 -18.01 -50.62 -31.44
C ASN A 554 -18.85 -51.89 -31.75
N GLY A 555 -19.31 -52.57 -30.70
CA GLY A 555 -20.07 -53.83 -30.80
C GLY A 555 -19.26 -55.04 -31.29
N GLN A 556 -17.94 -54.90 -31.45
CA GLN A 556 -17.05 -55.98 -31.87
C GLN A 556 -16.36 -56.59 -30.67
N SER A 557 -16.21 -57.92 -30.68
CA SER A 557 -15.39 -58.67 -29.72
C SER A 557 -14.53 -59.69 -30.46
N PRO A 558 -13.26 -59.88 -30.05
CA PRO A 558 -12.48 -61.02 -30.50
C PRO A 558 -13.13 -62.33 -30.01
N ASP A 559 -12.89 -63.42 -30.74
CA ASP A 559 -13.24 -64.76 -30.30
C ASP A 559 -12.18 -65.25 -29.31
N LEU A 560 -12.41 -64.98 -28.03
CA LEU A 560 -11.52 -65.34 -26.93
C LEU A 560 -12.27 -66.17 -25.89
N ARG A 561 -11.60 -67.18 -25.34
CA ARG A 561 -12.14 -68.01 -24.26
C ARG A 561 -11.25 -67.91 -23.02
N ILE A 562 -11.82 -67.37 -21.96
CA ILE A 562 -11.22 -67.41 -20.62
C ILE A 562 -11.65 -68.73 -19.97
N THR A 563 -10.69 -69.53 -19.54
CA THR A 563 -10.92 -70.86 -18.95
C THR A 563 -10.99 -70.85 -17.43
N VAL A 564 -10.42 -69.84 -16.78
CA VAL A 564 -10.41 -69.67 -15.33
C VAL A 564 -11.11 -68.36 -14.97
N TYR A 565 -12.11 -68.44 -14.11
CA TYR A 565 -12.86 -67.28 -13.61
C TYR A 565 -11.92 -66.27 -12.92
N PRO A 566 -11.84 -65.00 -13.38
CA PRO A 566 -11.10 -63.96 -12.71
C PRO A 566 -11.98 -63.29 -11.64
N ALA A 567 -11.83 -63.70 -10.38
CA ALA A 567 -12.53 -63.06 -9.25
C ALA A 567 -12.11 -61.59 -9.06
N ARG A 568 -10.90 -61.25 -9.49
CA ARG A 568 -10.36 -59.90 -9.50
C ARG A 568 -9.77 -59.59 -10.86
N ILE A 569 -10.26 -58.51 -11.46
CA ILE A 569 -9.89 -58.06 -12.79
C ILE A 569 -9.04 -56.81 -12.67
N GLY A 570 -7.79 -56.90 -13.10
CA GLY A 570 -6.91 -55.73 -13.23
C GLY A 570 -7.16 -55.02 -14.55
N VAL A 571 -7.28 -53.70 -14.51
CA VAL A 571 -7.42 -52.84 -15.68
C VAL A 571 -6.22 -51.91 -15.74
N ALA A 572 -5.43 -52.01 -16.80
CA ALA A 572 -4.27 -51.15 -17.04
C ALA A 572 -4.54 -50.26 -18.26
N LEU A 573 -4.50 -48.95 -18.05
CA LEU A 573 -4.62 -47.93 -19.09
C LEU A 573 -3.25 -47.30 -19.30
N ASP A 574 -2.75 -47.35 -20.53
CA ASP A 574 -1.51 -46.68 -20.93
C ASP A 574 -1.83 -45.68 -22.04
N TYR A 575 -1.89 -44.39 -21.67
CA TYR A 575 -2.10 -43.32 -22.65
C TYR A 575 -0.93 -43.17 -23.62
N ASP A 576 0.30 -43.40 -23.15
CA ASP A 576 1.51 -43.18 -23.93
C ASP A 576 1.72 -44.33 -24.93
N GLY A 577 1.49 -45.57 -24.47
CA GLY A 577 1.47 -46.78 -25.30
C GLY A 577 0.21 -46.93 -26.15
N GLY A 578 -0.86 -46.18 -25.84
CA GLY A 578 -2.14 -46.29 -26.54
C GLY A 578 -2.81 -47.65 -26.35
N THR A 579 -2.79 -48.17 -25.12
CA THR A 579 -3.36 -49.48 -24.80
C THR A 579 -4.30 -49.47 -23.61
N LEU A 580 -5.28 -50.38 -23.64
CA LEU A 580 -6.12 -50.73 -22.50
C LEU A 580 -6.09 -52.25 -22.34
N SER A 581 -5.49 -52.71 -21.26
CA SER A 581 -5.21 -54.12 -21.00
C SER A 581 -5.99 -54.63 -19.79
N PHE A 582 -6.49 -55.86 -19.89
CA PHE A 582 -7.25 -56.55 -18.85
C PHE A 582 -6.50 -57.78 -18.37
N PHE A 583 -6.52 -58.01 -17.06
CA PHE A 583 -5.77 -59.08 -16.40
C PHE A 583 -6.64 -59.83 -15.40
N ASN A 584 -6.41 -61.13 -15.25
CA ASN A 584 -6.81 -61.86 -14.05
C ASN A 584 -5.76 -61.57 -12.98
N ALA A 585 -6.10 -60.70 -12.02
CA ALA A 585 -5.15 -60.21 -11.03
C ALA A 585 -4.67 -61.31 -10.07
N ASN A 586 -5.53 -62.29 -9.74
CA ASN A 586 -5.15 -63.41 -8.87
C ASN A 586 -4.07 -64.30 -9.48
N LEU A 587 -4.06 -64.44 -10.81
CA LEU A 587 -3.12 -65.29 -11.54
C LEU A 587 -1.98 -64.51 -12.22
N GLY A 588 -2.04 -63.17 -12.21
CA GLY A 588 -1.16 -62.35 -13.05
C GLY A 588 -1.29 -62.67 -14.54
N GLN A 589 -2.45 -63.15 -14.97
CA GLN A 589 -2.66 -63.64 -16.34
C GLN A 589 -3.27 -62.52 -17.20
N HIS A 590 -2.59 -62.17 -18.30
CA HIS A 590 -3.14 -61.30 -19.33
C HIS A 590 -4.38 -61.93 -19.98
N LEU A 591 -5.44 -61.14 -20.13
CA LEU A 591 -6.69 -61.56 -20.76
C LEU A 591 -6.83 -60.98 -22.16
N HIS A 592 -6.75 -59.66 -22.30
CA HIS A 592 -6.90 -58.98 -23.58
C HIS A 592 -6.33 -57.56 -23.54
N THR A 593 -5.95 -57.03 -24.71
CA THR A 593 -5.53 -55.62 -24.88
C THR A 593 -6.22 -54.99 -26.09
N PHE A 594 -6.91 -53.89 -25.86
CA PHE A 594 -7.28 -52.97 -26.92
C PHE A 594 -6.10 -52.08 -27.27
N HIS A 595 -5.81 -51.96 -28.56
CA HIS A 595 -4.83 -51.02 -29.08
C HIS A 595 -5.60 -49.83 -29.64
N CYS A 596 -5.61 -48.72 -28.91
CA CYS A 596 -6.34 -47.52 -29.26
C CYS A 596 -5.56 -46.27 -28.84
N HIS A 597 -5.33 -45.37 -29.79
CA HIS A 597 -4.84 -44.05 -29.47
C HIS A 597 -6.00 -43.19 -28.95
N PHE A 598 -6.10 -43.04 -27.63
CA PHE A 598 -7.14 -42.24 -26.99
C PHE A 598 -6.98 -40.76 -27.36
N GLN A 599 -7.99 -40.22 -28.05
CA GLN A 599 -7.98 -38.82 -28.49
C GLN A 599 -8.30 -37.87 -27.32
N ASN A 600 -9.20 -38.31 -26.44
CA ASN A 600 -9.65 -37.59 -25.27
C ASN A 600 -9.26 -38.35 -23.99
N TYR A 601 -9.35 -37.68 -22.85
CA TYR A 601 -9.24 -38.32 -21.55
C TYR A 601 -10.45 -39.25 -21.33
N VAL A 602 -10.22 -40.36 -20.61
CA VAL A 602 -11.23 -41.37 -20.34
C VAL A 602 -11.63 -41.39 -18.87
N HIS A 603 -12.88 -41.78 -18.65
CA HIS A 603 -13.42 -42.17 -17.36
C HIS A 603 -13.37 -43.70 -17.23
N PRO A 604 -12.98 -44.25 -16.08
CA PRO A 604 -13.33 -45.62 -15.73
C PRO A 604 -14.84 -45.80 -15.81
N CYS A 605 -15.32 -46.93 -16.31
CA CYS A 605 -16.75 -47.20 -16.42
C CYS A 605 -17.10 -48.60 -15.93
N PHE A 606 -18.22 -48.70 -15.22
CA PHE A 606 -18.69 -49.92 -14.58
C PHE A 606 -20.18 -50.09 -14.82
N SER A 607 -20.63 -51.33 -15.02
CA SER A 607 -22.05 -51.64 -15.17
C SER A 607 -22.37 -53.03 -14.63
N LEU A 608 -23.57 -53.19 -14.08
CA LEU A 608 -24.13 -54.46 -13.61
C LEU A 608 -25.30 -54.82 -14.53
N ASP A 609 -25.18 -55.90 -15.30
CA ASP A 609 -26.24 -56.37 -16.21
C ASP A 609 -27.29 -57.24 -15.45
N SER A 610 -26.97 -57.70 -14.23
CA SER A 610 -27.85 -58.45 -13.32
C SER A 610 -27.68 -58.00 -11.86
N PRO A 611 -28.65 -58.24 -10.96
CA PRO A 611 -28.48 -57.97 -9.53
C PRO A 611 -27.20 -58.59 -8.98
N GLY A 612 -26.47 -57.84 -8.17
CA GLY A 612 -25.12 -58.21 -7.72
C GLY A 612 -24.34 -57.01 -7.21
N ALA A 613 -23.05 -57.23 -6.95
CA ALA A 613 -22.15 -56.22 -6.43
C ALA A 613 -20.79 -56.26 -7.13
N LEU A 614 -20.13 -55.09 -7.17
CA LEU A 614 -18.79 -54.93 -7.72
C LEU A 614 -18.03 -53.90 -6.88
N THR A 615 -16.82 -54.23 -6.48
CA THR A 615 -15.96 -53.36 -5.66
C THR A 615 -14.74 -52.92 -6.44
N VAL A 616 -14.51 -51.60 -6.49
CA VAL A 616 -13.35 -50.98 -7.14
C VAL A 616 -12.23 -50.80 -6.13
N HIS A 617 -11.06 -51.31 -6.47
CA HIS A 617 -9.83 -51.19 -5.70
C HIS A 617 -8.85 -50.29 -6.48
N ASN A 618 -8.67 -49.05 -6.04
CA ASN A 618 -7.79 -48.08 -6.68
C ASN A 618 -6.77 -47.50 -5.68
N GLY A 619 -5.89 -46.62 -6.14
CA GLY A 619 -4.76 -46.12 -5.33
C GLY A 619 -3.66 -47.18 -5.07
N ILE A 620 -3.75 -48.34 -5.71
CA ILE A 620 -2.83 -49.47 -5.58
C ILE A 620 -1.68 -49.41 -6.59
N GLN A 621 -0.53 -49.95 -6.20
CA GLN A 621 0.62 -50.03 -7.09
C GLN A 621 0.37 -51.04 -8.21
N ALA A 622 0.63 -50.63 -9.45
CA ALA A 622 0.52 -51.50 -10.62
C ALA A 622 1.47 -52.71 -10.48
N PRO A 623 0.97 -53.95 -10.56
CA PRO A 623 1.80 -55.15 -10.49
C PRO A 623 2.75 -55.28 -11.67
N GLU A 624 3.92 -55.90 -11.48
CA GLU A 624 4.95 -56.04 -12.52
C GLU A 624 4.44 -56.75 -13.80
N TYR A 625 3.49 -57.69 -13.68
CA TYR A 625 2.92 -58.41 -14.82
C TYR A 625 2.09 -57.53 -15.77
N THR A 626 1.78 -56.29 -15.37
CA THR A 626 1.00 -55.34 -16.18
C THR A 626 1.85 -54.54 -17.16
N LEU A 627 3.18 -54.62 -17.06
CA LEU A 627 4.16 -53.94 -17.91
C LEU A 627 4.45 -54.74 -19.19
N ILE A 628 3.41 -55.02 -20.00
CA ILE A 628 3.49 -55.83 -21.23
C ILE A 628 3.81 -54.97 -22.46
#